data_AF-A0A960Q3M8-F1
#
_entry.id   AF-A0A960Q3M8-F1
#
_cell.length_a   1.000
_cell.length_b   1.000
_cell.length_c   1.000
_cell.angle_alpha   90.00
_cell.angle_beta   90.00
_cell.angle_gamma   90.00
#
_symmetry.space_group_name_H-M   'P 1'
#
loop_
_entity.id
_entity.type
_entity.pdbx_description
1 polymer ?
#
loop_
_entity_poly.entity_id
_entity_poly.type
_entity_poly.pdbx_seq_one_letter_code
_entity_poly.pdbx_strand_id
1 'polypeptide(L)'
;MDTLLALPIGVQALLIFCLRIMDVSMGTVRTLAVVSGRTRLSVVLGFFEVLIWVLAISQVLAVAGKEPLLLLAWAAGFATGNATGIWIERRLAMGKRVLRIISPSCGPAIANALRDQGQHLQLREFRGGAIFMTVTTVAFYV
;
A
#
# COMPACT_ATOMS: atom_id res chain seq x y z
N MET A 1 -4.60 -34.10 1.67
CA MET A 1 -5.21 -32.76 1.48
C MET A 1 -6.72 -32.80 1.80
N ASP A 2 -7.15 -33.82 2.55
CA ASP A 2 -8.56 -34.19 2.74
C ASP A 2 -9.12 -33.63 4.06
N THR A 3 -8.24 -33.23 4.98
CA THR A 3 -8.60 -32.67 6.29
C THR A 3 -9.17 -31.25 6.21
N LEU A 4 -8.78 -30.45 5.20
CA LEU A 4 -9.37 -29.12 4.96
C LEU A 4 -10.74 -29.20 4.27
N LEU A 5 -10.95 -30.21 3.42
CA LEU A 5 -12.21 -30.44 2.72
C LEU A 5 -13.29 -31.07 3.61
N ALA A 6 -12.91 -31.68 4.74
CA ALA A 6 -13.82 -32.23 5.74
C ALA A 6 -14.38 -31.18 6.73
N LEU A 7 -13.88 -29.94 6.70
CA LEU A 7 -14.36 -28.87 7.58
C LEU A 7 -15.74 -28.35 7.14
N PRO A 8 -16.58 -27.87 8.08
CA PRO A 8 -17.82 -27.21 7.74
C PRO A 8 -17.56 -26.02 6.80
N ILE A 9 -18.46 -25.82 5.84
CA ILE A 9 -18.35 -24.77 4.80
C ILE A 9 -18.12 -23.38 5.44
N GLY A 10 -18.76 -23.09 6.58
CA GLY A 10 -18.56 -21.84 7.31
C GLY A 10 -17.14 -21.64 7.84
N VAL A 11 -16.49 -22.72 8.30
CA VAL A 11 -15.10 -22.68 8.78
C VAL A 11 -14.14 -22.49 7.61
N GLN A 12 -14.40 -23.16 6.47
CA GLN A 12 -13.63 -22.96 5.24
C GLN A 12 -13.74 -21.52 4.74
N ALA A 13 -14.97 -20.96 4.72
CA ALA A 13 -15.23 -19.59 4.32
C ALA A 13 -14.44 -18.59 5.19
N LEU A 14 -14.47 -18.77 6.51
CA LEU A 14 -13.73 -17.92 7.44
C LEU A 14 -12.22 -18.02 7.25
N LEU A 15 -11.70 -19.22 7.03
CA LEU A 15 -10.27 -19.45 6.84
C LEU A 15 -9.78 -18.79 5.53
N ILE A 16 -10.55 -18.95 4.44
CA ILE A 16 -10.28 -18.28 3.16
C ILE A 16 -10.32 -16.76 3.34
N PHE A 17 -11.33 -16.24 4.05
CA PHE A 17 -11.48 -14.81 4.32
C PHE A 17 -10.25 -14.26 5.07
N CYS A 18 -9.81 -14.91 6.15
CA CYS A 18 -8.65 -14.49 6.92
C CYS A 18 -7.34 -14.60 6.12
N LEU A 19 -7.17 -15.69 5.37
CA LEU A 19 -5.99 -15.88 4.52
C LEU A 19 -5.91 -14.80 3.45
N ARG A 20 -7.05 -14.41 2.86
CA ARG A 20 -7.12 -13.35 1.85
C ARG A 20 -6.84 -11.96 2.43
N ILE A 21 -7.30 -11.68 3.65
CA ILE A 21 -6.94 -10.44 4.35
C ILE A 21 -5.43 -10.35 4.54
N MET A 22 -4.80 -11.43 5.02
CA MET A 22 -3.35 -11.47 5.24
C MET A 22 -2.59 -11.29 3.92
N ASP A 23 -2.98 -11.99 2.87
CA ASP A 23 -2.35 -11.89 1.54
C ASP A 23 -2.39 -10.44 0.99
N VAL A 24 -3.58 -9.83 0.96
CA VAL A 24 -3.77 -8.49 0.39
C VAL A 24 -3.08 -7.41 1.25
N SER A 25 -3.13 -7.55 2.57
CA SER A 25 -2.44 -6.62 3.46
C SER A 25 -0.91 -6.72 3.33
N MET A 26 -0.35 -7.93 3.17
CA MET A 26 1.07 -8.10 2.86
C MET A 26 1.44 -7.51 1.50
N GLY A 27 0.61 -7.69 0.47
CA GLY A 27 0.82 -7.07 -0.84
C GLY A 27 0.87 -5.54 -0.79
N THR A 28 0.08 -4.94 0.11
CA THR A 28 0.13 -3.50 0.38
C THR A 28 1.49 -3.10 0.98
N VAL A 29 1.94 -3.81 2.02
CA VAL A 29 3.24 -3.55 2.67
C VAL A 29 4.41 -3.78 1.70
N ARG A 30 4.35 -4.82 0.86
CA ARG A 30 5.33 -5.05 -0.20
C ARG A 30 5.39 -3.88 -1.17
N THR A 31 4.24 -3.41 -1.64
CA THR A 31 4.16 -2.26 -2.57
C THR A 31 4.80 -1.03 -1.94
N LEU A 32 4.53 -0.77 -0.65
CA LEU A 32 5.21 0.31 0.08
C LEU A 32 6.72 0.11 0.16
N ALA A 33 7.18 -1.12 0.38
CA ALA A 33 8.60 -1.44 0.43
C ALA A 33 9.29 -1.14 -0.91
N VAL A 34 8.64 -1.45 -2.04
CA VAL A 34 9.12 -1.10 -3.38
C VAL A 34 9.22 0.42 -3.54
N VAL A 35 8.14 1.15 -3.26
CA VAL A 35 8.09 2.61 -3.40
C VAL A 35 9.07 3.31 -2.45
N SER A 36 9.32 2.72 -1.28
CA SER A 36 10.27 3.22 -0.28
C SER A 36 11.73 2.84 -0.57
N GLY A 37 12.00 2.08 -1.64
CA GLY A 37 13.35 1.62 -2.00
C GLY A 37 13.93 0.53 -1.08
N ARG A 38 13.09 -0.16 -0.28
CA ARG A 38 13.50 -1.22 0.66
C ARG A 38 13.51 -2.58 -0.03
N THR A 39 14.49 -2.79 -0.91
CA THR A 39 14.58 -3.96 -1.79
C THR A 39 14.52 -5.31 -1.06
N ARG A 40 15.27 -5.47 0.04
CA ARG A 40 15.29 -6.75 0.80
C ARG A 40 13.91 -7.14 1.33
N LEU A 41 13.20 -6.17 1.92
CA LEU A 41 11.87 -6.39 2.48
C LEU A 41 10.85 -6.69 1.38
N SER A 42 10.94 -6.01 0.23
CA SER A 42 10.09 -6.30 -0.93
C SER A 42 10.27 -7.73 -1.46
N VAL A 43 11.51 -8.22 -1.57
CA VAL A 43 11.79 -9.57 -2.13
C VAL A 43 11.27 -10.66 -1.20
N VAL A 44 11.55 -10.54 0.10
CA VAL A 44 11.11 -11.53 1.10
C VAL A 44 9.59 -11.58 1.17
N LEU A 45 8.92 -10.42 1.26
CA LEU A 45 7.46 -10.38 1.28
C LEU A 45 6.84 -10.93 0.00
N GLY A 46 7.40 -10.59 -1.17
CA GLY A 46 6.89 -11.11 -2.46
C GLY A 46 6.99 -12.62 -2.59
N PHE A 47 8.05 -13.23 -2.05
CA PHE A 47 8.20 -14.68 -2.03
C PHE A 47 7.09 -15.35 -1.20
N PHE A 48 6.85 -14.89 0.02
CA PHE A 48 5.81 -15.44 0.90
C PHE A 48 4.39 -15.15 0.40
N GLU A 49 4.16 -13.96 -0.17
CA GLU A 49 2.88 -13.57 -0.78
C GLU A 49 2.49 -14.53 -1.91
N VAL A 50 3.40 -14.82 -2.84
CA VAL A 50 3.11 -15.74 -3.95
C VAL A 50 2.83 -17.17 -3.45
N LEU A 51 3.55 -17.65 -2.43
CA LEU A 51 3.27 -18.96 -1.83
C LEU A 51 1.85 -19.04 -1.26
N ILE A 52 1.43 -18.00 -0.53
CA ILE A 52 0.09 -17.94 0.07
C ILE A 52 -0.97 -17.82 -1.02
N TRP A 53 -0.73 -16.98 -2.02
CA TRP A 53 -1.66 -16.77 -3.13
C TRP A 53 -1.92 -18.07 -3.91
N VAL A 54 -0.88 -18.83 -4.26
CA VAL A 54 -1.00 -20.11 -4.99
C VAL A 54 -1.79 -21.14 -4.16
N LEU A 55 -1.51 -21.22 -2.85
CA LEU A 55 -2.26 -22.12 -1.97
C LEU A 55 -3.74 -21.71 -1.87
N ALA A 56 -4.01 -20.42 -1.72
CA ALA A 56 -5.36 -19.89 -1.57
C ALA A 56 -6.20 -20.05 -2.86
N ILE A 57 -5.64 -19.71 -4.03
CA ILE A 57 -6.38 -19.74 -5.30
C ILE A 57 -6.77 -21.17 -5.70
N SER A 58 -5.90 -22.15 -5.39
CA SER A 58 -6.18 -23.57 -5.66
C SER A 58 -7.44 -24.06 -4.96
N GLN A 59 -7.71 -23.57 -3.74
CA GLN A 59 -8.90 -23.93 -2.97
C GLN A 59 -10.15 -23.31 -3.56
N VAL A 60 -10.12 -22.03 -3.94
CA VAL A 60 -11.29 -21.37 -4.51
C VAL A 60 -11.64 -21.92 -5.87
N LEU A 61 -10.66 -22.16 -6.75
CA LEU A 61 -10.94 -22.74 -8.06
C LEU A 61 -11.57 -24.14 -7.96
N ALA A 62 -11.24 -24.92 -6.93
CA ALA A 62 -11.85 -26.23 -6.71
C ALA A 62 -13.34 -26.16 -6.31
N VAL A 63 -13.78 -25.05 -5.70
CA VAL A 63 -15.15 -24.91 -5.14
C VAL A 63 -15.97 -23.78 -5.80
N ALA A 64 -15.38 -23.01 -6.72
CA ALA A 64 -15.96 -21.83 -7.36
C ALA A 64 -17.31 -22.08 -8.09
N GLY A 65 -17.63 -23.33 -8.45
CA GLY A 65 -18.89 -23.69 -9.08
C GLY A 65 -19.93 -24.34 -8.17
N LYS A 66 -19.59 -24.67 -6.91
CA LYS A 66 -20.45 -25.47 -6.02
C LYS A 66 -21.01 -24.68 -4.84
N GLU A 67 -20.21 -23.76 -4.28
CA GLU A 67 -20.57 -23.04 -3.05
C GLU A 67 -20.37 -21.52 -3.20
N PRO A 68 -21.44 -20.75 -3.51
CA PRO A 68 -21.37 -19.29 -3.68
C PRO A 68 -20.84 -18.56 -2.43
N LEU A 69 -21.04 -19.12 -1.24
CA LEU A 69 -20.59 -18.53 0.02
C LEU A 69 -19.06 -18.40 0.09
N LEU A 70 -18.31 -19.35 -0.46
CA LEU A 70 -16.85 -19.29 -0.46
C LEU A 70 -16.33 -18.21 -1.42
N LEU A 71 -17.03 -17.99 -2.54
CA LEU A 71 -16.74 -16.90 -3.46
C LEU A 71 -16.99 -15.54 -2.80
N LEU A 72 -18.10 -15.41 -2.06
CA LEU A 72 -18.40 -14.21 -1.28
C LEU A 72 -17.33 -13.97 -0.20
N ALA A 73 -16.92 -15.01 0.52
CA ALA A 73 -15.87 -14.91 1.53
C ALA A 73 -14.51 -14.50 0.91
N TRP A 74 -14.19 -15.01 -0.27
CA TRP A 74 -13.00 -14.59 -1.02
C TRP A 74 -13.05 -13.11 -1.42
N ALA A 75 -14.16 -12.68 -2.01
CA ALA A 75 -14.35 -11.28 -2.43
C ALA A 75 -14.37 -10.33 -1.21
N ALA A 76 -15.05 -10.71 -0.14
CA ALA A 76 -15.09 -9.95 1.11
C ALA A 76 -13.71 -9.86 1.75
N GLY A 77 -12.96 -10.98 1.81
CA GLY A 77 -11.62 -11.01 2.37
C GLY A 77 -10.65 -10.14 1.58
N PHE A 78 -10.80 -10.08 0.25
CA PHE A 78 -10.05 -9.15 -0.59
C PHE A 78 -10.39 -7.68 -0.28
N ALA A 79 -11.67 -7.32 -0.20
CA ALA A 79 -12.09 -5.96 0.11
C ALA A 79 -11.63 -5.51 1.51
N THR A 80 -11.83 -6.35 2.52
CA THR A 80 -11.38 -6.08 3.90
C THR A 80 -9.85 -6.02 3.97
N GLY A 81 -9.15 -6.91 3.27
CA GLY A 81 -7.70 -6.91 3.20
C GLY A 81 -7.10 -5.61 2.68
N ASN A 82 -7.75 -4.95 1.72
CA ASN A 82 -7.34 -3.62 1.25
C ASN A 82 -7.46 -2.57 2.36
N ALA A 83 -8.59 -2.54 3.06
CA ALA A 83 -8.80 -1.62 4.19
C ALA A 83 -7.77 -1.87 5.32
N THR A 84 -7.51 -3.13 5.66
CA THR A 84 -6.48 -3.52 6.62
C THR A 84 -5.08 -3.12 6.16
N GLY A 85 -4.76 -3.33 4.88
CA GLY A 85 -3.49 -2.92 4.28
C GLY A 85 -3.25 -1.42 4.41
N ILE A 86 -4.26 -0.60 4.10
CA ILE A 86 -4.21 0.87 4.28
C ILE A 86 -4.07 1.23 5.77
N TRP A 87 -4.73 0.52 6.66
CA TRP A 87 -4.58 0.76 8.10
C TRP A 87 -3.17 0.44 8.59
N ILE A 88 -2.57 -0.65 8.12
CA ILE A 88 -1.17 -1.02 8.42
C ILE A 88 -0.21 0.03 7.82
N GLU A 89 -0.42 0.43 6.57
CA GLU A 89 0.35 1.47 5.87
C GLU A 89 0.43 2.76 6.70
N ARG A 90 -0.71 3.25 7.19
CA ARG A 90 -0.79 4.44 8.05
C ARG A 90 0.03 4.30 9.33
N ARG A 91 0.10 3.08 9.90
CA ARG A 91 0.78 2.82 11.16
C ARG A 91 2.28 2.60 11.01
N LEU A 92 2.72 2.14 9.84
CA LEU A 92 4.13 1.91 9.56
C LEU A 92 4.91 3.21 9.24
N ALA A 93 4.22 4.35 9.06
CA ALA A 93 4.80 5.67 8.82
C ALA A 93 5.89 5.70 7.71
N MET A 94 5.86 4.76 6.78
CA MET A 94 6.94 4.57 5.79
C MET A 94 6.92 5.61 4.66
N GLY A 95 5.96 6.54 4.68
CA GLY A 95 5.76 7.54 3.63
C GLY A 95 6.51 8.83 3.90
N LYS A 96 7.42 9.22 2.99
CA LYS A 96 7.85 10.61 2.88
C LYS A 96 6.66 11.43 2.39
N ARG A 97 6.21 12.42 3.15
CA ARG A 97 5.22 13.38 2.61
C ARG A 97 5.97 14.47 1.87
N VAL A 98 5.69 14.62 0.58
CA VAL A 98 6.32 15.64 -0.26
C VAL A 98 5.30 16.73 -0.54
N LEU A 99 5.48 17.90 0.08
CA LEU A 99 4.70 19.09 -0.24
C LEU A 99 5.43 19.86 -1.33
N ARG A 100 4.81 19.96 -2.51
CA ARG A 100 5.33 20.75 -3.64
C ARG A 100 4.48 21.99 -3.83
N ILE A 101 5.07 23.15 -3.60
CA ILE A 101 4.44 24.45 -3.79
C ILE A 101 5.00 25.06 -5.05
N ILE A 102 4.13 25.44 -6.00
CA ILE A 102 4.50 26.12 -7.23
C ILE A 102 3.96 27.54 -7.15
N SER A 103 4.85 28.54 -7.13
CA SER A 103 4.47 29.95 -7.06
C SER A 103 5.17 30.75 -8.17
N PRO A 104 4.43 31.59 -8.92
CA PRO A 104 5.03 32.43 -9.95
C PRO A 104 5.95 33.53 -9.40
N SER A 105 5.65 34.06 -8.21
CA SER A 105 6.31 35.25 -7.68
C SER A 105 6.72 35.15 -6.21
N CYS A 106 6.09 34.27 -5.42
CA CYS A 106 6.25 34.25 -3.97
C CYS A 106 7.09 33.05 -3.46
N GLY A 107 7.76 32.31 -4.34
CA GLY A 107 8.53 31.13 -3.94
C GLY A 107 9.59 31.37 -2.87
N PRO A 108 10.43 32.43 -2.98
CA PRO A 108 11.43 32.77 -1.96
C PRO A 108 10.79 33.11 -0.61
N ALA A 109 9.69 33.88 -0.61
CA ALA A 109 8.98 34.25 0.61
C ALA A 109 8.40 33.01 1.32
N ILE A 110 7.80 32.08 0.56
CA ILE A 110 7.26 30.82 1.07
C ILE A 110 8.38 29.93 1.63
N ALA A 111 9.52 29.84 0.92
CA ALA A 111 10.66 29.06 1.37
C ALA A 111 11.28 29.61 2.67
N ASN A 112 11.36 30.93 2.81
CA ASN A 112 11.85 31.56 4.04
C ASN A 112 10.90 31.32 5.21
N ALA A 113 9.59 31.56 5.03
CA ALA A 113 8.60 31.30 6.07
C ALA A 113 8.62 29.84 6.56
N LEU A 114 8.85 28.87 5.66
CA LEU A 114 8.96 27.46 6.01
C LEU A 114 10.31 27.10 6.67
N ARG A 115 11.42 27.75 6.27
CA ARG A 115 12.73 27.60 6.93
C ARG A 115 12.71 28.15 8.35
N ASP A 116 12.02 29.26 8.59
CA ASP A 116 11.86 29.85 9.92
C ASP A 116 11.12 28.90 10.88
N GLN A 117 10.30 27.99 10.34
CA GLN A 117 9.68 26.91 11.10
C GLN A 117 10.52 25.63 11.20
N GLY A 118 11.81 25.69 10.84
CA GLY A 118 12.75 24.57 10.95
C GLY A 118 12.59 23.49 9.88
N GLN A 119 11.87 23.75 8.79
CA GLN A 119 11.65 22.75 7.73
C GLN A 119 12.82 22.69 6.74
N HIS A 120 13.30 21.48 6.46
CA HIS A 120 14.26 21.25 5.38
C HIS A 120 13.55 21.20 4.02
N LEU A 121 13.97 22.09 3.12
CA LEU A 121 13.30 22.28 1.83
C LEU A 121 14.29 22.57 0.70
N GLN A 122 13.91 22.14 -0.51
CA GLN A 122 14.64 22.43 -1.73
C GLN A 122 13.88 23.48 -2.54
N LEU A 123 14.54 24.59 -2.84
CA LEU A 123 14.07 25.61 -3.76
C LEU A 123 14.62 25.28 -5.15
N ARG A 124 13.74 25.19 -6.15
CA ARG A 124 14.15 25.11 -7.56
C ARG A 124 13.46 26.20 -8.35
N GLU A 125 14.24 26.99 -9.08
CA GLU A 125 13.72 27.96 -10.02
C GLU A 125 13.59 27.31 -11.40
N PHE A 126 12.39 27.38 -11.97
CA PHE A 126 12.12 26.99 -13.34
C PHE A 126 11.85 28.24 -14.17
N ARG A 127 12.60 28.38 -15.26
CA ARG A 127 12.42 29.45 -16.24
C ARG A 127 12.00 28.82 -17.56
N GLY A 128 10.69 28.79 -17.82
CA GLY A 128 10.11 28.30 -19.07
C GLY A 128 9.26 29.39 -19.70
N GLY A 129 9.73 29.97 -20.81
CA GLY A 129 9.04 31.09 -21.47
C GLY A 129 9.01 32.37 -20.63
N ALA A 130 7.85 33.04 -20.57
CA ALA A 130 7.62 34.35 -19.92
C ALA A 130 7.23 34.28 -18.43
N ILE A 131 7.15 33.09 -17.83
CA ILE A 131 6.72 32.91 -16.44
C ILE A 131 7.88 32.33 -15.64
N PHE A 132 8.31 33.08 -14.62
CA PHE A 132 9.17 32.53 -13.58
C PHE A 132 8.32 31.67 -12.67
N MET A 133 8.70 30.42 -12.44
CA MET A 133 8.03 29.55 -11.47
C MET A 133 9.05 29.05 -10.47
N THR A 134 8.79 29.31 -9.19
CA THR A 134 9.60 28.76 -8.12
C THR A 134 8.88 27.58 -7.51
N VAL A 135 9.57 26.45 -7.43
CA VAL A 135 9.08 25.21 -6.87
C VAL A 135 9.78 24.97 -5.53
N THR A 136 9.01 24.96 -4.45
CA THR A 136 9.50 24.62 -3.11
C THR A 136 9.05 23.20 -2.78
N THR A 137 10.00 22.31 -2.52
CA THR A 137 9.72 20.92 -2.11
C THR A 137 10.10 20.74 -0.65
N VAL A 138 9.13 20.43 0.21
CA VAL A 138 9.35 20.06 1.60
C VAL A 138 9.12 18.56 1.74
N ALA A 139 10.13 17.84 2.22
CA ALA A 139 10.02 16.42 2.50
C ALA A 139 9.91 16.24 4.02
N PHE A 140 8.73 15.83 4.48
CA PHE A 140 8.51 15.46 5.87
C PHE A 140 8.86 13.98 6.05
N TYR A 141 9.75 13.70 7.00
CA TYR A 141 9.99 12.37 7.52
C TYR A 141 9.08 12.21 8.74
N VAL A 142 8.17 11.24 8.67
CA VAL A 142 7.33 10.83 9.83
C VAL A 142 8.02 9.68 10.53
#